data_AF-A0A9X2G452-F1
#
_entry.id   AF-A0A9X2G452-F1
#
_cell.length_a   1.000
_cell.length_b   1.000
_cell.length_c   1.000
_cell.angle_alpha   90.00
_cell.angle_beta   90.00
_cell.angle_gamma   90.00
#
_symmetry.space_group_name_H-M   'P 1'
#
loop_
_entity.id
_entity.type
_entity.pdbx_description
1 polymer ?
#
loop_
_entity_poly.entity_id
_entity_poly.type
_entity_poly.pdbx_seq_one_letter_code
_entity_poly.pdbx_strand_id
1 'polypeptide(L)'
;MTRAESMAAAAVYLSEAAAALAGAVVTLARLDLDDAVDVVRSVQRPVEALSQEISSAAWAAHRAERPEFYDESGRFVGPYGKGKN
;
A
#
# COMPACT_ATOMS: atom_id res chain seq x y z
N MET A 1 11.49 -6.32 13.55
CA MET A 1 10.31 -5.94 12.78
C MET A 1 9.57 -4.86 13.55
N THR A 2 9.53 -3.63 13.04
CA THR A 2 8.81 -2.51 13.64
C THR A 2 7.33 -2.51 13.25
N ARG A 3 6.52 -1.62 13.84
CA ARG A 3 5.11 -1.47 13.46
C ARG A 3 5.01 -0.94 12.03
N ALA A 4 5.86 0.02 11.68
CA ALA A 4 5.96 0.53 10.32
C ALA A 4 6.31 -0.57 9.30
N GLU A 5 7.30 -1.42 9.60
CA GLU A 5 7.69 -2.53 8.73
C GLU A 5 6.55 -3.55 8.54
N SER A 6 5.83 -3.87 9.62
CA SER A 6 4.69 -4.79 9.57
C SER A 6 3.54 -4.24 8.72
N MET A 7 3.23 -2.95 8.88
CA MET A 7 2.19 -2.27 8.10
C MET A 7 2.59 -2.16 6.62
N ALA A 8 3.84 -1.83 6.33
CA ALA A 8 4.34 -1.79 4.95
C ALA A 8 4.20 -3.15 4.26
N ALA A 9 4.56 -4.25 4.95
CA ALA A 9 4.37 -5.60 4.42
C ALA A 9 2.89 -5.93 4.16
N ALA A 10 1.99 -5.56 5.07
CA ALA A 10 0.55 -5.75 4.87
C ALA A 10 0.02 -4.97 3.65
N ALA A 11 0.46 -3.72 3.46
CA ALA A 11 0.09 -2.93 2.29
C ALA A 11 0.54 -3.58 0.97
N VAL A 12 1.75 -4.16 0.94
CA VAL A 12 2.28 -4.92 -0.21
C VAL A 12 1.39 -6.11 -0.54
N TYR A 13 1.06 -6.96 0.45
CA TYR A 13 0.19 -8.12 0.21
C TYR A 13 -1.20 -7.73 -0.28
N LEU A 14 -1.77 -6.64 0.24
CA LEU A 14 -3.06 -6.13 -0.25
C LEU A 14 -2.95 -5.58 -1.67
N SER A 15 -1.84 -4.92 -2.02
CA SER A 15 -1.61 -4.44 -3.38
C SER A 15 -1.48 -5.60 -4.37
N GLU A 16 -0.78 -6.66 -3.99
CA GLU A 16 -0.66 -7.88 -4.80
C GLU A 16 -2.03 -8.56 -4.97
N ALA A 17 -2.82 -8.65 -3.91
CA ALA A 17 -4.18 -9.18 -3.98
C ALA A 17 -5.08 -8.34 -4.91
N ALA A 18 -5.02 -7.01 -4.84
CA ALA A 18 -5.75 -6.13 -5.74
C ALA A 18 -5.34 -6.33 -7.21
N ALA A 19 -4.04 -6.49 -7.47
CA ALA A 19 -3.53 -6.77 -8.82
C ALA A 19 -4.02 -8.13 -9.35
N ALA A 20 -4.04 -9.17 -8.51
CA ALA A 20 -4.58 -10.46 -8.88
C ALA A 20 -6.09 -10.40 -9.22
N LEU A 21 -6.87 -9.64 -8.42
CA LEU A 21 -8.29 -9.40 -8.68
C LEU A 21 -8.50 -8.63 -9.99
N ALA A 22 -7.66 -7.63 -10.29
CA ALA A 22 -7.69 -6.94 -11.58
C ALA A 22 -7.45 -7.89 -12.76
N GLY A 23 -6.50 -8.83 -12.62
CA GLY A 23 -6.28 -9.89 -13.61
C GLY A 23 -7.47 -10.83 -13.78
N ALA A 24 -8.16 -11.15 -12.68
CA ALA A 24 -9.40 -11.94 -12.71
C ALA A 24 -10.52 -11.21 -13.44
N VAL A 25 -10.69 -9.90 -13.22
CA VAL A 25 -11.66 -9.06 -13.98
C VAL A 25 -11.41 -9.15 -15.48
N VAL A 26 -10.15 -9.03 -15.92
CA VAL A 26 -9.81 -9.12 -17.36
C VAL A 26 -10.16 -10.49 -17.92
N THR A 27 -9.88 -11.56 -17.16
CA THR A 27 -10.18 -12.93 -17.59
C THR A 27 -11.69 -13.18 -17.69
N LEU A 28 -12.47 -12.75 -16.69
CA LEU A 28 -13.92 -12.93 -16.66
C LEU A 28 -14.62 -12.09 -17.74
N ALA A 29 -14.14 -10.88 -18.00
CA ALA A 29 -14.66 -10.04 -19.09
C ALA A 29 -14.44 -10.68 -20.46
N ARG A 30 -13.36 -11.44 -20.66
CA ARG A 30 -13.12 -12.19 -21.91
C ARG A 30 -14.07 -13.39 -22.09
N LEU A 31 -14.76 -13.80 -21.04
CA LEU A 31 -15.73 -14.89 -21.04
C LEU A 31 -17.18 -14.36 -21.02
N ASP A 32 -17.38 -13.05 -21.17
CA ASP A 32 -18.67 -12.37 -21.10
C ASP A 32 -19.44 -12.65 -19.78
N LEU A 33 -18.71 -12.78 -18.66
CA LEU A 33 -19.26 -13.04 -17.33
C LEU A 33 -19.41 -11.74 -16.52
N ASP A 34 -20.29 -10.84 -16.96
CA ASP A 34 -20.44 -9.49 -16.38
C ASP A 34 -20.80 -9.50 -14.88
N ASP A 35 -21.70 -10.37 -14.44
CA ASP A 35 -22.06 -10.49 -13.01
C ASP A 35 -20.84 -10.87 -12.14
N ALA A 36 -19.98 -11.75 -12.65
CA ALA A 36 -18.76 -12.16 -11.96
C ALA A 36 -17.72 -11.04 -11.94
N VAL A 37 -17.62 -10.26 -13.03
CA VAL A 37 -16.78 -9.06 -13.08
C VAL A 37 -17.20 -8.06 -12.00
N ASP A 38 -18.50 -7.82 -11.84
CA ASP A 38 -19.00 -6.87 -10.83
C ASP A 38 -18.72 -7.35 -9.40
N VAL A 39 -18.89 -8.64 -9.12
CA VAL A 39 -18.49 -9.24 -7.83
C VAL A 39 -17.00 -9.02 -7.57
N VAL A 40 -16.13 -9.34 -8.53
CA VAL A 40 -14.67 -9.17 -8.33
C VAL A 40 -14.31 -7.69 -8.15
N ARG A 41 -14.90 -6.77 -8.93
CA ARG A 41 -14.69 -5.32 -8.77
C ARG A 41 -15.19 -4.78 -7.44
N SER A 42 -16.21 -5.40 -6.85
CA SER A 42 -16.74 -5.03 -5.53
C SER A 42 -15.75 -5.32 -4.40
N VAL A 43 -14.88 -6.32 -4.60
CA VAL A 43 -13.81 -6.70 -3.65
C VAL A 43 -12.50 -5.97 -3.97
N GLN A 44 -12.15 -5.87 -5.25
CA GLN A 44 -10.90 -5.24 -5.69
C GLN A 44 -10.75 -3.80 -5.20
N ARG A 45 -11.80 -2.99 -5.40
CA ARG A 45 -11.79 -1.56 -5.04
C ARG A 45 -11.50 -1.30 -3.56
N PRO A 46 -12.20 -1.93 -2.59
CA PRO A 46 -11.89 -1.74 -1.18
C PRO A 46 -10.53 -2.32 -0.77
N VAL A 47 -10.06 -3.41 -1.39
CA VAL A 47 -8.70 -3.94 -1.12
C VAL A 47 -7.62 -2.94 -1.56
N GLU A 48 -7.79 -2.32 -2.72
CA GLU A 48 -6.89 -1.27 -3.21
C GLU A 48 -6.90 -0.04 -2.30
N ALA A 49 -8.07 0.42 -1.88
CA ALA A 49 -8.20 1.53 -0.93
C ALA A 49 -7.51 1.22 0.41
N LEU A 50 -7.72 0.02 0.95
CA LEU A 50 -7.09 -0.41 2.21
C LEU A 50 -5.57 -0.50 2.10
N SER A 51 -5.03 -0.95 0.96
CA SER A 51 -3.59 -0.95 0.70
C SER A 51 -3.00 0.45 0.81
N GLN A 52 -3.65 1.45 0.22
CA GLN A 52 -3.22 2.86 0.26
C GLN A 52 -3.30 3.46 1.67
N GLU A 53 -4.36 3.17 2.41
CA GLU A 53 -4.53 3.61 3.81
C GLU A 53 -3.44 3.02 4.71
N ILE A 54 -3.18 1.71 4.60
CA ILE A 54 -2.15 1.04 5.41
C ILE A 54 -0.76 1.52 5.02
N SER A 55 -0.49 1.78 3.74
CA SER A 55 0.78 2.38 3.30
C SER A 55 1.00 3.76 3.93
N SER A 56 -0.03 4.59 3.96
CA SER A 56 0.01 5.92 4.60
C SER A 56 0.23 5.80 6.12
N ALA A 57 -0.44 4.85 6.78
CA ALA A 57 -0.24 4.57 8.20
C ALA A 57 1.17 4.03 8.49
N ALA A 58 1.73 3.18 7.62
CA ALA A 58 3.09 2.68 7.72
C ALA A 58 4.10 3.82 7.66
N TRP A 59 3.90 4.78 6.75
CA TRP A 59 4.76 5.95 6.64
C TRP A 59 4.68 6.87 7.87
N ALA A 60 3.47 7.11 8.39
CA ALA A 60 3.28 7.87 9.62
C ALA A 60 3.94 7.18 10.83
N ALA A 61 3.79 5.86 10.94
CA ALA A 61 4.46 5.05 11.95
C ALA A 61 5.97 5.13 11.81
N HIS A 62 6.50 5.03 10.59
CA HIS A 62 7.94 5.12 10.34
C HIS A 62 8.49 6.49 10.76
N ARG A 63 7.77 7.58 10.48
CA ARG A 63 8.15 8.93 10.95
C ARG A 63 8.15 9.03 12.48
N ALA A 64 7.18 8.42 13.15
CA ALA A 64 7.14 8.39 14.61
C ALA A 64 8.27 7.53 15.21
N GLU A 65 8.62 6.43 14.56
CA GLU A 65 9.70 5.51 14.97
C GLU A 65 11.10 6.05 14.67
N ARG A 66 11.25 6.83 13.60
CA ARG A 66 12.52 7.35 13.05
C ARG A 66 12.45 8.83 12.70
N PRO A 67 12.12 9.73 13.64
CA PRO A 67 12.03 11.16 13.36
C PRO A 67 13.35 11.72 12.83
N GLU A 68 14.50 11.11 13.17
CA GLU A 68 15.83 11.48 12.69
C GLU A 68 16.02 11.37 11.17
N PHE A 69 15.17 10.61 10.46
CA PHE A 69 15.23 10.45 9.00
C PHE A 69 14.35 11.44 8.25
N TYR A 70 13.77 12.42 8.94
CA TYR A 70 12.87 13.42 8.36
C TYR A 70 13.35 14.83 8.72
N ASP A 71 13.17 15.77 7.80
CA ASP A 71 13.41 17.20 8.06
C ASP A 71 12.23 17.86 8.79
N GLU A 72 12.34 19.16 9.09
CA GLU A 72 11.31 19.95 9.78
C GLU A 72 10.00 20.05 8.99
N SER A 73 10.04 19.93 7.67
CA SER A 73 8.85 19.84 6.81
C SER A 73 8.22 18.45 6.80
N GLY A 74 8.91 17.48 7.43
CA GLY A 74 8.53 16.08 7.45
C GLY A 74 8.88 15.33 6.16
N ARG A 75 9.74 15.88 5.30
CA ARG A 75 10.22 15.16 4.13
C ARG A 75 11.26 14.13 4.56
N PHE A 76 11.19 12.91 4.01
CA PHE A 76 12.18 11.87 4.28
C PHE A 76 13.53 12.26 3.65
N VAL A 77 14.57 12.35 4.47
CA VAL A 77 15.95 12.69 4.09
C VAL A 77 16.89 11.49 4.14
N GLY A 78 16.40 10.31 4.55
CA GLY A 78 17.14 9.07 4.56
C GLY A 78 17.96 8.83 5.85
N PRO A 79 18.51 7.62 6.02
CA PRO A 79 19.29 7.25 7.20
C PRO A 79 20.61 8.00 7.33
N TYR A 80 21.09 8.58 6.22
CA TYR A 80 22.28 9.43 6.16
C TYR A 80 21.92 10.93 6.08
N GLY A 81 20.64 11.27 6.22
CA GLY A 81 20.10 12.63 6.07
C GLY A 81 20.59 13.64 7.11
N LYS A 82 21.30 13.17 8.14
CA LYS A 82 22.22 14.01 8.93
C LYS A 82 23.66 13.79 8.48
N GLY A 83 24.03 14.40 7.36
CA GLY A 83 25.37 14.27 6.80
C GLY A 83 25.84 15.54 6.09
N LYS A 84 26.26 16.54 6.87
CA LYS A 84 27.38 17.50 6.69
C LYS A 84 27.05 18.86 7.33
N ASN A 85 27.44 19.00 8.59
CA ASN A 85 28.06 20.22 9.13
C ASN A 85 29.06 19.76 10.20
#